data_AF-A0A257I247-F1
#
_entry.id   AF-A0A257I247-F1
#
_cell.length_a   1.000
_cell.length_b   1.000
_cell.length_c   1.000
_cell.angle_alpha   90.00
_cell.angle_beta   90.00
_cell.angle_gamma   90.00
#
_symmetry.space_group_name_H-M   'P 1'
#
loop_
_entity.id
_entity.type
_entity.pdbx_description
1 polymer ?
#
loop_
_entity_poly.entity_id
_entity_poly.type
_entity_poly.pdbx_seq_one_letter_code
_entity_poly.pdbx_strand_id
1 'polypeptide(L)'
;MSTDEVKYGLIEFLWRKPNEKHSINSLIRICENIIANEIDEKVEKRIKYTIINPLVKEGILESYPNMKFALSPTFALETNKYILIVNFSDNQIETIKEYIIESRFNSLHLLSNNKEIKFRLKQINVIPQLFNLDFFLKYLNNIGNIIIRWETDLTIETKDYLLFNSNNKWISNINYPIGIYKKNDKSYSNKVLKFNNNIWKRIPSNKINIDGFNIAKMYSDIKNEEDLKIEYNSSNNSLKILNPYFPIIIERLLIINTLLNTGNFSGISNRIYFAELSTYKILNNFFSAKIINI
;
A
#
# COMPACT_ATOMS: atom_id res chain seq x y z
N MET A 1 23.83 -18.93 -7.48
CA MET A 1 23.25 -18.05 -6.44
C MET A 1 21.76 -18.30 -6.33
N SER A 2 21.22 -18.38 -5.11
CA SER A 2 19.79 -18.52 -4.83
C SER A 2 19.04 -17.19 -5.08
N THR A 3 17.72 -17.27 -5.26
CA THR A 3 16.88 -16.06 -5.43
C THR A 3 16.99 -15.12 -4.22
N ASP A 4 17.13 -15.67 -3.02
CA ASP A 4 17.21 -14.89 -1.78
C ASP A 4 18.56 -14.18 -1.63
N GLU A 5 19.66 -14.80 -2.07
CA GLU A 5 20.97 -14.15 -2.12
C GLU A 5 20.97 -12.94 -3.08
N VAL A 6 20.27 -13.04 -4.21
CA VAL A 6 20.16 -11.91 -5.16
C VAL A 6 19.26 -10.81 -4.59
N LYS A 7 18.15 -11.17 -3.93
CA LYS A 7 17.29 -10.20 -3.23
C LYS A 7 18.10 -9.44 -2.18
N TYR A 8 18.88 -10.14 -1.36
CA TYR A 8 19.72 -9.54 -0.33
C TYR A 8 20.77 -8.60 -0.92
N GLY A 9 21.49 -9.04 -1.97
CA GLY A 9 22.48 -8.21 -2.65
C GLY A 9 21.88 -6.95 -3.28
N LEU A 10 20.69 -7.06 -3.88
CA LEU A 10 19.97 -5.90 -4.43
C LEU A 10 19.59 -4.91 -3.33
N ILE A 11 19.08 -5.42 -2.21
CA ILE A 11 18.71 -4.62 -1.05
C ILE A 11 19.95 -3.88 -0.48
N GLU A 12 21.06 -4.58 -0.27
CA GLU A 12 22.35 -4.00 0.18
C GLU A 12 22.85 -2.90 -0.77
N PHE A 13 22.73 -3.10 -2.08
CA PHE A 13 23.10 -2.09 -3.06
C PHE A 13 22.26 -0.82 -2.89
N LEU A 14 20.93 -0.99 -2.85
CA LEU A 14 19.99 0.14 -2.72
C LEU A 14 20.15 0.84 -1.37
N TRP A 15 20.56 0.11 -0.33
CA TRP A 15 20.83 0.65 1.01
C TRP A 15 21.95 1.68 1.03
N ARG A 16 22.92 1.59 0.13
CA ARG A 16 24.02 2.57 0.04
C ARG A 16 23.52 3.93 -0.47
N LYS A 17 22.39 3.94 -1.17
CA LYS A 17 21.78 5.12 -1.78
C LYS A 17 20.25 5.03 -1.73
N PRO A 18 19.64 5.04 -0.52
CA PRO A 18 18.22 4.72 -0.34
C PRO A 18 17.29 5.69 -1.08
N ASN A 19 17.76 6.90 -1.34
CA ASN A 19 17.00 7.97 -2.01
C ASN A 19 17.12 7.95 -3.54
N GLU A 20 18.07 7.18 -4.08
CA GLU A 20 18.27 7.12 -5.53
C GLU A 20 17.15 6.31 -6.17
N LYS A 21 16.50 6.90 -7.18
CA LYS A 21 15.39 6.27 -7.91
C LYS A 21 15.96 5.53 -9.11
N HIS A 22 15.85 4.21 -9.08
CA HIS A 22 16.35 3.33 -10.13
C HIS A 22 15.23 2.95 -11.09
N SER A 23 15.47 3.01 -12.40
CA SER A 23 14.52 2.43 -13.36
C SER A 23 14.47 0.91 -13.22
N ILE A 24 13.42 0.27 -13.73
CA ILE A 24 13.36 -1.21 -13.76
C ILE A 24 14.60 -1.82 -14.42
N ASN A 25 15.07 -1.24 -15.53
CA ASN A 25 16.27 -1.70 -16.25
C ASN A 25 17.54 -1.54 -15.42
N SER A 26 17.63 -0.48 -14.59
CA SER A 26 18.74 -0.30 -13.67
C SER A 26 18.76 -1.38 -12.61
N LEU A 27 17.60 -1.72 -12.02
CA LEU A 27 17.51 -2.81 -11.04
C LEU A 27 17.86 -4.16 -11.65
N ILE A 28 17.39 -4.43 -12.87
CA ILE A 28 17.75 -5.65 -13.62
C ILE A 28 19.26 -5.78 -13.75
N ARG A 29 19.94 -4.73 -14.23
CA ARG A 29 21.41 -4.72 -14.36
C ARG A 29 22.15 -4.94 -13.04
N ILE A 30 21.64 -4.38 -11.94
CA ILE A 30 22.21 -4.62 -10.61
C ILE A 30 22.09 -6.10 -10.24
N CYS A 31 20.92 -6.71 -10.44
CA CYS A 31 20.72 -8.13 -10.20
C CYS A 31 21.59 -9.01 -11.12
N GLU A 32 21.75 -8.65 -12.39
CA GLU A 32 22.63 -9.36 -13.32
C GLU A 32 24.09 -9.31 -12.88
N ASN A 33 24.57 -8.15 -12.42
CA ASN A 33 25.91 -7.99 -11.87
C ASN A 33 26.11 -8.84 -10.61
N ILE A 34 25.07 -8.99 -9.79
CA ILE A 34 25.08 -9.83 -8.60
C ILE A 34 25.10 -11.33 -8.96
N ILE A 35 24.39 -11.73 -10.02
CA ILE A 35 24.31 -13.12 -10.50
C ILE A 35 25.57 -13.55 -11.29
N ALA A 36 26.42 -12.59 -11.68
CA ALA A 36 27.59 -12.76 -12.54
C ALA A 36 27.26 -13.22 -13.97
N ASN A 37 26.96 -12.25 -14.85
CA ASN A 37 27.06 -12.29 -16.32
C ASN A 37 26.35 -13.41 -17.11
N GLU A 38 25.08 -13.71 -16.79
CA GLU A 38 24.17 -14.36 -17.75
C GLU A 38 23.14 -13.34 -18.26
N ILE A 39 23.42 -12.70 -19.40
CA ILE A 39 22.47 -11.79 -20.07
C ILE A 39 21.70 -12.60 -21.12
N ASP A 40 20.63 -13.28 -20.68
CA ASP A 40 19.61 -13.91 -21.55
C ASP A 40 18.25 -13.26 -21.22
N GLU A 41 17.38 -13.05 -22.22
CA GLU A 41 16.01 -12.51 -22.02
C GLU A 41 15.20 -13.32 -20.98
N LYS A 42 15.52 -14.62 -20.83
CA LYS A 42 14.95 -15.47 -19.77
C LYS A 42 15.34 -15.00 -18.37
N VAL A 43 16.55 -14.48 -18.20
CA VAL A 43 17.07 -13.95 -16.93
C VAL A 43 16.40 -12.63 -16.57
N GLU A 44 16.19 -11.72 -17.53
CA GLU A 44 15.47 -10.46 -17.29
C GLU A 44 14.04 -10.72 -16.76
N LYS A 45 13.27 -11.56 -17.47
CA LYS A 45 11.91 -11.92 -17.03
C LYS A 45 11.94 -12.55 -15.64
N ARG A 46 12.89 -13.46 -15.39
CA ARG A 46 13.06 -14.08 -14.06
C ARG A 46 13.31 -13.01 -12.99
N ILE A 47 14.31 -12.14 -13.15
CA ILE A 47 14.62 -11.07 -12.19
C ILE A 47 13.39 -10.20 -11.92
N LYS A 48 12.70 -9.76 -12.96
CA LYS A 48 11.51 -8.90 -12.81
C LYS A 48 10.40 -9.59 -12.00
N TYR A 49 10.09 -10.84 -12.30
CA TYR A 49 8.94 -11.53 -11.71
C TYR A 49 9.24 -12.29 -10.42
N THR A 50 10.48 -12.72 -10.19
CA THR A 50 10.87 -13.51 -9.00
C THR A 50 11.67 -12.72 -7.97
N ILE A 51 12.18 -11.53 -8.33
CA ILE A 51 12.95 -10.67 -7.42
C ILE A 51 12.22 -9.35 -7.23
N ILE A 52 12.14 -8.52 -8.28
CA ILE A 52 11.68 -7.12 -8.14
C ILE A 52 10.20 -7.04 -7.76
N ASN A 53 9.32 -7.73 -8.48
CA ASN A 53 7.88 -7.70 -8.18
C ASN A 53 7.55 -8.23 -6.77
N PRO A 54 8.15 -9.35 -6.30
CA PRO A 54 8.03 -9.76 -4.91
C PRO A 54 8.47 -8.69 -3.92
N LEU A 55 9.63 -8.05 -4.11
CA LEU A 55 10.09 -6.97 -3.21
C LEU A 55 9.14 -5.76 -3.20
N VAL A 56 8.51 -5.44 -4.33
CA VAL A 56 7.48 -4.38 -4.38
C VAL A 56 6.22 -4.80 -3.61
N LYS A 57 5.79 -6.07 -3.75
CA LYS A 57 4.63 -6.60 -3.03
C LYS A 57 4.88 -6.70 -1.52
N GLU A 58 6.09 -7.10 -1.14
CA GLU A 58 6.55 -7.19 0.25
C GLU A 58 6.73 -5.78 0.87
N GLY A 59 6.64 -4.71 0.07
CA GLY A 59 6.80 -3.35 0.55
C GLY A 59 8.25 -3.00 0.90
N ILE A 60 9.22 -3.73 0.33
CA ILE A 60 10.65 -3.46 0.41
C ILE A 60 11.07 -2.43 -0.64
N LEU A 61 10.49 -2.52 -1.84
CA LEU A 61 10.63 -1.52 -2.89
C LEU A 61 9.35 -0.71 -3.06
N GLU A 62 9.49 0.59 -3.19
CA GLU A 62 8.38 1.47 -3.57
C GLU A 62 8.46 1.82 -5.06
N SER A 63 7.32 1.79 -5.75
CA SER A 63 7.22 2.19 -7.16
C SER A 63 6.84 3.66 -7.29
N TYR A 64 7.53 4.35 -8.20
CA TYR A 64 7.41 5.77 -8.48
C TYR A 64 6.97 6.00 -9.94
N PRO A 65 6.46 7.20 -10.28
CA PRO A 65 6.17 7.57 -11.66
C PRO A 65 7.33 7.25 -12.60
N ASN A 66 7.00 6.88 -13.84
CA ASN A 66 7.94 6.47 -14.88
C ASN A 66 8.70 5.17 -14.57
N MET A 67 8.05 4.22 -13.89
CA MET A 67 8.59 2.89 -13.58
C MET A 67 9.95 2.96 -12.87
N LYS A 68 10.06 3.89 -11.91
CA LYS A 68 11.22 3.99 -11.03
C LYS A 68 10.92 3.32 -9.70
N PHE A 69 11.97 2.88 -9.01
CA PHE A 69 11.91 2.10 -7.79
C PHE A 69 12.99 2.57 -6.81
N ALA A 70 12.75 2.44 -5.51
CA ALA A 70 13.75 2.68 -4.47
C ALA A 70 13.39 1.88 -3.20
N LEU A 71 14.32 1.87 -2.23
CA LEU A 71 14.03 1.95 -0.79
C LEU A 71 12.56 2.27 -0.45
N SER A 72 11.76 1.32 0.03
CA SER A 72 10.54 1.66 0.74
C SER A 72 10.89 2.17 2.15
N PRO A 73 10.33 3.32 2.59
CA PRO A 73 10.50 3.81 3.95
C PRO A 73 10.12 2.77 5.02
N THR A 74 9.17 1.90 4.69
CA THR A 74 8.66 0.83 5.57
C THR A 74 9.73 -0.20 5.89
N PHE A 75 10.56 -0.57 4.90
CA PHE A 75 11.67 -1.49 5.08
C PHE A 75 12.86 -0.83 5.79
N ALA A 76 13.04 0.48 5.62
CA ALA A 76 14.11 1.18 6.31
C ALA A 76 13.95 1.13 7.85
N LEU A 77 12.71 1.13 8.34
CA LEU A 77 12.39 1.10 9.78
C LEU A 77 12.77 -0.21 10.48
N GLU A 78 12.87 -1.33 9.77
CA GLU A 78 13.25 -2.64 10.34
C GLU A 78 14.68 -2.65 10.88
N THR A 79 15.58 -1.87 10.27
CA THR A 79 17.00 -1.91 10.62
C THR A 79 17.37 -1.24 11.94
N ASN A 80 16.41 -0.62 12.64
CA ASN A 80 16.64 0.30 13.77
C ASN A 80 17.59 1.46 13.44
N LYS A 81 18.03 1.63 12.18
CA LYS A 81 18.91 2.70 11.74
C LYS A 81 18.16 4.00 11.49
N TYR A 82 16.82 4.01 11.58
CA TYR A 82 15.99 5.14 11.22
C TYR A 82 14.84 5.39 12.20
N ILE A 83 14.41 6.65 12.29
CA ILE A 83 13.28 7.14 13.09
C ILE A 83 12.27 7.70 12.09
N LEU A 84 11.03 7.19 12.11
CA LEU A 84 9.92 7.82 11.42
C LEU A 84 9.38 8.96 12.28
N ILE A 85 9.21 10.12 11.68
CA ILE A 85 8.62 11.29 12.32
C ILE A 85 7.47 11.80 11.47
N VAL A 86 6.39 12.19 12.15
CA VAL A 86 5.13 12.62 11.51
C VAL A 86 4.75 14.03 11.95
N ASN A 87 4.15 14.81 11.04
CA ASN A 87 3.57 16.15 11.24
C ASN A 87 4.54 17.21 11.77
N PHE A 88 5.64 17.46 11.06
CA PHE A 88 6.45 18.65 11.30
C PHE A 88 5.85 19.90 10.67
N SER A 89 5.98 21.03 11.38
CA SER A 89 5.85 22.36 10.78
C SER A 89 7.06 22.68 9.89
N ASP A 90 6.89 23.58 8.91
CA ASP A 90 7.97 23.96 8.00
C ASP A 90 9.23 24.46 8.73
N ASN A 91 9.06 25.19 9.84
CA ASN A 91 10.15 25.66 10.70
C ASN A 91 10.93 24.49 11.35
N GLN A 92 10.23 23.44 11.79
CA GLN A 92 10.87 22.25 12.34
C GLN A 92 11.59 21.46 11.25
N ILE A 93 11.01 21.37 10.04
CA ILE A 93 11.62 20.71 8.88
C ILE A 93 12.93 21.39 8.51
N GLU A 94 12.93 22.71 8.37
CA GLU A 94 14.12 23.52 8.04
C GLU A 94 15.28 23.21 8.99
N THR A 95 15.01 23.04 10.29
CA THR A 95 16.04 22.81 11.31
C THR A 95 16.70 21.43 11.22
N ILE A 96 16.04 20.44 10.62
CA ILE A 96 16.57 19.07 10.50
C ILE A 96 16.68 18.59 9.06
N LYS A 97 16.52 19.50 8.09
CA LYS A 97 16.36 19.19 6.66
C LYS A 97 17.50 18.36 6.09
N GLU A 98 18.73 18.63 6.54
CA GLU A 98 19.93 17.90 6.12
C GLU A 98 19.98 16.45 6.63
N TYR A 99 19.21 16.14 7.66
CA TYR A 99 19.14 14.82 8.27
C TYR A 99 17.93 14.01 7.80
N ILE A 100 16.98 14.66 7.12
CA ILE A 100 15.85 14.03 6.46
C ILE A 100 16.40 13.24 5.29
N ILE A 101 16.39 11.92 5.45
CA ILE A 101 16.73 11.00 4.36
C ILE A 101 15.62 11.06 3.33
N GLU A 102 14.36 11.14 3.77
CA GLU A 102 13.22 11.12 2.85
C GLU A 102 12.01 11.89 3.37
N SER A 103 11.42 12.74 2.52
CA SER A 103 10.10 13.34 2.73
C SER A 103 9.22 13.16 1.48
N ARG A 104 8.50 12.04 1.39
CA ARG A 104 7.64 11.76 0.22
C ARG A 104 6.15 11.91 0.49
N PHE A 105 5.74 11.89 1.75
CA PHE A 105 4.37 12.23 2.11
C PHE A 105 4.42 13.56 2.84
N ASN A 106 3.55 14.50 2.47
CA ASN A 106 3.35 15.71 3.27
C ASN A 106 3.11 15.25 4.70
N SER A 107 3.96 15.70 5.63
CA SER A 107 4.03 15.31 7.04
C SER A 107 4.85 14.07 7.44
N LEU A 108 5.35 13.19 6.56
CA LEU A 108 6.18 12.04 6.97
C LEU A 108 7.65 12.24 6.60
N HIS A 109 8.53 12.13 7.60
CA HIS A 109 9.97 12.30 7.47
C HIS A 109 10.71 11.12 8.08
N LEU A 110 11.66 10.55 7.32
CA LEU A 110 12.56 9.51 7.83
C LEU A 110 13.90 10.14 8.21
N LEU A 111 14.34 9.94 9.45
CA LEU A 111 15.63 10.42 9.97
C LEU A 111 16.53 9.26 10.36
N SER A 112 17.84 9.47 10.39
CA SER A 112 18.77 8.48 10.93
C SER A 112 18.60 8.34 12.46
N ASN A 113 18.61 7.11 12.97
CA ASN A 113 18.49 6.81 14.39
C ASN A 113 19.87 6.84 15.05
N ASN A 114 20.47 8.02 15.14
CA ASN A 114 21.75 8.22 15.83
C ASN A 114 21.59 9.20 17.02
N LYS A 115 22.63 9.31 17.85
CA LYS A 115 22.61 10.19 19.04
C LYS A 115 22.45 11.67 18.68
N GLU A 116 23.02 12.10 17.56
CA GLU A 116 22.97 13.48 17.07
C GLU A 116 21.53 13.88 16.71
N ILE A 117 20.80 13.05 15.96
CA ILE A 117 19.39 13.29 15.62
C ILE A 117 18.53 13.35 16.87
N LYS A 118 18.71 12.42 17.81
CA LYS A 118 17.95 12.42 19.08
C LYS A 118 18.20 13.71 19.88
N PHE A 119 19.42 14.23 19.85
CA PHE A 119 19.75 15.49 20.50
C PHE A 119 19.11 16.68 19.79
N ARG A 120 19.18 16.75 18.46
CA ARG A 120 18.56 17.81 17.66
C ARG A 120 17.04 17.87 17.84
N LEU A 121 16.38 16.72 17.80
CA LEU A 121 14.93 16.63 18.03
C LEU A 121 14.53 17.17 19.40
N LYS A 122 15.32 16.86 20.45
CA LYS A 122 15.14 17.46 21.77
C LYS A 122 15.32 18.98 21.78
N GLN A 123 16.31 19.53 21.06
CA GLN A 123 16.54 20.98 20.99
C GLN A 123 15.36 21.74 20.37
N ILE A 124 14.69 21.15 19.39
CA ILE A 124 13.50 21.75 18.75
C ILE A 124 12.17 21.37 19.42
N ASN A 125 12.24 20.82 20.65
CA ASN A 125 11.09 20.30 21.41
C ASN A 125 10.21 19.32 20.60
N VAL A 126 10.82 18.62 19.64
CA VAL A 126 10.15 17.50 18.98
C VAL A 126 10.39 16.26 19.83
N ILE A 127 9.32 15.81 20.45
CA ILE A 127 9.23 14.44 20.94
C ILE A 127 8.98 13.59 19.68
N PRO A 128 9.85 12.62 19.34
CA PRO A 128 9.55 11.66 18.28
C PRO A 128 8.18 11.06 18.59
N GLN A 129 7.17 11.37 17.78
CA GLN A 129 5.86 10.76 17.98
C GLN A 129 6.00 9.27 17.69
N LEU A 130 5.71 8.45 18.70
CA LEU A 130 5.50 7.03 18.48
C LEU A 130 4.37 6.91 17.46
N PHE A 131 4.62 6.17 16.39
CA PHE A 131 3.62 5.89 15.37
C PHE A 131 2.35 5.36 16.06
N ASN A 132 1.25 6.08 15.90
CA ASN A 132 -0.03 5.70 16.47
C ASN A 132 -0.97 5.38 15.32
N LEU A 133 -1.14 4.08 15.03
CA LEU A 133 -1.99 3.62 13.95
C LEU A 133 -3.42 4.16 14.09
N ASP A 134 -3.99 4.08 15.29
CA ASP A 134 -5.36 4.53 15.57
C ASP A 134 -5.54 6.03 15.29
N PHE A 135 -4.52 6.84 15.56
CA PHE A 135 -4.54 8.27 15.24
C PHE A 135 -4.70 8.51 13.73
N PHE A 136 -4.08 7.70 12.87
CA PHE A 136 -4.25 7.84 11.42
C PHE A 136 -5.59 7.26 10.96
N LEU A 137 -5.96 6.10 11.48
CA LEU A 137 -7.17 5.40 11.06
C LEU A 137 -8.45 6.10 11.52
N LYS A 138 -8.45 6.85 12.63
CA LYS A 138 -9.66 7.55 13.12
C LYS A 138 -10.23 8.58 12.14
N TYR A 139 -9.41 9.07 11.19
CA TYR A 139 -9.86 9.99 10.15
C TYR A 139 -10.46 9.28 8.92
N LEU A 140 -10.40 7.94 8.88
CA LEU A 140 -11.02 7.16 7.83
C LEU A 140 -12.54 7.20 7.99
N ASN A 141 -13.20 7.76 6.99
CA ASN A 141 -14.64 7.62 6.85
C ASN A 141 -14.98 6.20 6.37
N ASN A 142 -16.15 5.70 6.73
CA ASN A 142 -16.69 4.47 6.14
C ASN A 142 -16.59 4.50 4.60
N ILE A 143 -16.29 3.36 3.99
CA ILE A 143 -16.08 3.24 2.54
C ILE A 143 -17.21 3.89 1.71
N GLY A 144 -18.47 3.73 2.11
CA GLY A 144 -19.59 4.35 1.40
C GLY A 144 -19.50 5.87 1.37
N ASN A 145 -19.07 6.50 2.46
CA ASN A 145 -18.90 7.96 2.56
C ASN A 145 -17.74 8.47 1.70
N ILE A 146 -16.68 7.67 1.53
CA ILE A 146 -15.58 7.98 0.61
C ILE A 146 -16.10 8.00 -0.83
N ILE A 147 -16.86 6.98 -1.21
CA ILE A 147 -17.38 6.81 -2.58
C ILE A 147 -18.43 7.86 -2.94
N ILE A 148 -19.26 8.29 -1.99
CA ILE A 148 -20.24 9.37 -2.20
C ILE A 148 -19.60 10.64 -2.77
N ARG A 149 -18.35 10.93 -2.35
CA ARG A 149 -17.59 12.10 -2.78
C ARG A 149 -16.96 11.97 -4.17
N TRP A 150 -16.99 10.78 -4.77
CA TRP A 150 -16.49 10.59 -6.14
C TRP A 150 -17.40 11.26 -7.16
N GLU A 151 -16.83 11.60 -8.31
CA GLU A 151 -17.54 12.18 -9.46
C GLU A 151 -18.70 11.25 -9.87
N THR A 152 -19.90 11.82 -9.97
CA THR A 152 -21.06 11.09 -10.50
C THR A 152 -20.99 11.09 -12.01
N ASP A 153 -21.13 9.92 -12.63
CA ASP A 153 -21.24 9.81 -14.07
C ASP A 153 -22.71 9.80 -14.47
N LEU A 154 -23.16 10.89 -15.10
CA LEU A 154 -24.54 11.12 -15.54
C LEU A 154 -24.82 10.59 -16.96
N THR A 155 -23.79 10.10 -17.66
CA THR A 155 -23.83 9.82 -19.12
C THR A 155 -23.85 8.33 -19.45
N ILE A 156 -24.31 7.50 -18.52
CA ILE A 156 -24.19 6.05 -18.67
C ILE A 156 -25.34 5.48 -19.49
N GLU A 157 -25.04 5.28 -20.77
CA GLU A 157 -25.66 4.22 -21.56
C GLU A 157 -25.01 2.90 -21.16
N THR A 158 -25.73 2.02 -20.45
CA THR A 158 -25.18 0.76 -19.92
C THR A 158 -24.94 -0.31 -21.00
N LYS A 159 -25.33 -0.03 -22.24
CA LYS A 159 -25.10 -0.90 -23.40
C LYS A 159 -23.59 -1.14 -23.53
N ASP A 160 -23.19 -2.41 -23.66
CA ASP A 160 -21.80 -2.88 -23.82
C ASP A 160 -20.89 -2.79 -22.57
N TYR A 161 -21.46 -2.58 -21.38
CA TYR A 161 -20.68 -2.60 -20.13
C TYR A 161 -20.29 -4.02 -19.73
N LEU A 162 -19.05 -4.19 -19.30
CA LEU A 162 -18.54 -5.43 -18.71
C LEU A 162 -18.46 -5.27 -17.19
N LEU A 163 -19.02 -6.22 -16.45
CA LEU A 163 -18.97 -6.34 -14.99
C LEU A 163 -17.69 -7.04 -14.55
N PHE A 164 -17.02 -6.52 -13.52
CA PHE A 164 -15.95 -7.22 -12.82
C PHE A 164 -16.54 -8.18 -11.78
N ASN A 165 -16.44 -9.49 -12.04
CA ASN A 165 -17.04 -10.51 -11.18
C ASN A 165 -16.12 -10.95 -10.01
N SER A 166 -16.64 -11.83 -9.15
CA SER A 166 -15.92 -12.42 -8.01
C SER A 166 -14.70 -13.27 -8.40
N ASN A 167 -14.65 -13.76 -9.64
CA ASN A 167 -13.50 -14.49 -10.21
C ASN A 167 -12.45 -13.56 -10.82
N ASN A 168 -12.54 -12.25 -10.56
CA ASN A 168 -11.63 -11.22 -11.05
C ASN A 168 -11.58 -11.14 -12.59
N LYS A 169 -12.71 -11.43 -13.25
CA LYS A 169 -12.87 -11.40 -14.70
C LYS A 169 -13.93 -10.38 -15.11
N TRP A 170 -13.74 -9.81 -16.29
CA TRP A 170 -14.74 -8.96 -16.94
C TRP A 170 -15.71 -9.84 -17.71
N ILE A 171 -17.00 -9.75 -17.38
CA ILE A 171 -18.06 -10.53 -18.02
C ILE A 171 -19.17 -9.61 -18.53
N SER A 172 -19.83 -9.99 -19.60
CA SER A 172 -21.11 -9.39 -19.96
C SER A 172 -22.15 -9.76 -18.90
N ASN A 173 -22.89 -8.79 -18.38
CA ASN A 173 -23.99 -9.05 -17.46
C ASN A 173 -25.19 -8.18 -17.83
N ILE A 174 -26.36 -8.81 -17.88
CA ILE A 174 -27.63 -8.21 -18.26
C ILE A 174 -28.34 -7.64 -17.02
N ASN A 175 -28.19 -8.30 -15.87
CA ASN A 175 -28.72 -7.85 -14.59
C ASN A 175 -27.59 -7.12 -13.89
N TYR A 176 -27.57 -5.79 -13.94
CA TYR A 176 -26.47 -4.98 -13.40
C TYR A 176 -26.51 -4.90 -11.86
N PRO A 177 -25.84 -5.76 -11.05
CA PRO A 177 -25.77 -5.59 -9.60
C PRO A 177 -24.96 -4.35 -9.21
N ILE A 178 -24.97 -4.01 -7.92
CA ILE A 178 -23.92 -3.12 -7.39
C ILE A 178 -22.57 -3.78 -7.68
N GLY A 179 -21.69 -3.04 -8.35
CA GLY A 179 -20.47 -3.64 -8.90
C GLY A 179 -19.63 -2.67 -9.71
N ILE A 180 -18.44 -3.13 -10.07
CA ILE A 180 -17.51 -2.36 -10.90
C ILE A 180 -17.71 -2.71 -12.35
N TYR A 181 -17.77 -1.69 -13.20
CA TYR A 181 -17.98 -1.84 -14.63
C TYR A 181 -16.96 -1.06 -15.45
N LYS A 182 -16.79 -1.48 -16.70
CA LYS A 182 -16.05 -0.75 -17.73
C LYS A 182 -16.83 -0.70 -19.05
N LYS A 183 -16.74 0.41 -19.78
CA LYS A 183 -17.52 0.70 -21.00
C LYS A 183 -17.13 -0.13 -22.25
N ASN A 184 -16.06 -0.94 -22.19
CA ASN A 184 -15.64 -1.90 -23.22
C ASN A 184 -14.37 -2.64 -22.76
N ASP A 185 -13.84 -3.55 -23.59
CA ASP A 185 -12.63 -4.31 -23.25
C ASP A 185 -11.30 -3.53 -23.41
N LYS A 186 -11.33 -2.26 -23.83
CA LYS A 186 -10.09 -1.46 -23.96
C LYS A 186 -9.48 -1.25 -22.57
N SER A 187 -8.16 -1.43 -22.47
CA SER A 187 -7.38 -1.34 -21.23
C SER A 187 -7.49 0.02 -20.52
N TYR A 188 -7.82 1.09 -21.26
CA TYR A 188 -7.94 2.47 -20.76
C TYR A 188 -9.40 2.93 -20.56
N SER A 189 -10.37 2.02 -20.63
CA SER A 189 -11.77 2.36 -20.40
C SER A 189 -11.97 2.95 -19.01
N ASN A 190 -12.77 4.02 -18.93
CA ASN A 190 -13.21 4.57 -17.65
C ASN A 190 -13.92 3.45 -16.87
N LYS A 191 -13.45 3.21 -15.65
CA LYS A 191 -14.09 2.29 -14.72
C LYS A 191 -15.07 3.07 -13.86
N VAL A 192 -16.24 2.52 -13.68
CA VAL A 192 -17.30 3.11 -12.85
C VAL A 192 -17.78 2.08 -11.85
N LEU A 193 -18.27 2.54 -10.73
CA LEU A 193 -18.94 1.75 -9.71
C LEU A 193 -20.42 2.08 -9.77
N LYS A 194 -21.28 1.08 -9.93
CA LYS A 194 -22.71 1.25 -9.69
C LYS A 194 -22.93 1.35 -8.18
N PHE A 195 -23.11 2.57 -7.67
CA PHE A 195 -23.20 2.83 -6.23
C PHE A 195 -24.56 2.43 -5.64
N ASN A 196 -25.62 2.64 -6.43
CA ASN A 196 -26.98 2.16 -6.19
C ASN A 196 -27.73 2.08 -7.54
N ASN A 197 -29.05 1.86 -7.54
CA ASN A 197 -29.82 1.64 -8.78
C ASN A 197 -29.64 2.72 -9.85
N ASN A 198 -29.46 3.98 -9.46
CA ASN A 198 -29.45 5.12 -10.39
C ASN A 198 -28.17 5.95 -10.33
N ILE A 199 -27.29 5.69 -9.36
CA ILE A 199 -26.07 6.48 -9.17
C ILE A 199 -24.86 5.64 -9.53
N TRP A 200 -24.09 6.18 -10.45
CA TRP A 200 -22.82 5.63 -10.85
C TRP A 200 -21.70 6.60 -10.51
N LYS A 201 -20.63 6.07 -9.94
CA LYS A 201 -19.48 6.83 -9.48
C LYS A 201 -18.28 6.47 -10.32
N ARG A 202 -17.60 7.47 -10.86
CA ARG A 202 -16.34 7.26 -11.57
C ARG A 202 -15.29 6.80 -10.56
N ILE A 203 -14.65 5.67 -10.86
CA ILE A 203 -13.55 5.18 -10.03
C ILE A 203 -12.33 6.05 -10.36
N PRO A 204 -11.72 6.73 -9.36
CA PRO A 204 -10.54 7.53 -9.60
C PRO A 204 -9.40 6.70 -10.19
N SER A 205 -8.63 7.31 -11.10
CA SER A 205 -7.42 6.65 -11.61
C SER A 205 -6.36 6.50 -10.51
N ASN A 206 -5.47 5.52 -10.66
CA ASN A 206 -4.36 5.29 -9.72
C ASN A 206 -3.45 6.53 -9.53
N LYS A 207 -3.44 7.48 -10.48
CA LYS A 207 -2.70 8.75 -10.35
C LYS A 207 -3.35 9.71 -9.34
N ILE A 208 -4.67 9.64 -9.19
CA ILE A 208 -5.45 10.49 -8.29
C ILE A 208 -5.62 9.81 -6.93
N ASN A 209 -5.95 8.51 -6.95
CA ASN A 209 -6.11 7.70 -5.75
C ASN A 209 -5.68 6.27 -6.05
N ILE A 210 -4.59 5.82 -5.41
CA ILE A 210 -4.01 4.49 -5.60
C ILE A 210 -4.97 3.35 -5.17
N ASP A 211 -5.88 3.65 -4.25
CA ASP A 211 -6.84 2.71 -3.67
C ASP A 211 -8.22 2.78 -4.32
N GLY A 212 -8.44 3.63 -5.33
CA GLY A 212 -9.76 3.86 -5.93
C GLY A 212 -10.45 2.56 -6.38
N PHE A 213 -9.72 1.69 -7.07
CA PHE A 213 -10.26 0.39 -7.51
C PHE A 213 -10.49 -0.58 -6.33
N ASN A 214 -9.54 -0.65 -5.40
CA ASN A 214 -9.60 -1.52 -4.21
C ASN A 214 -10.81 -1.18 -3.34
N ILE A 215 -11.00 0.11 -3.04
CA ILE A 215 -12.16 0.63 -2.31
C ILE A 215 -13.47 0.31 -3.06
N ALA A 216 -13.51 0.51 -4.38
CA ALA A 216 -14.70 0.19 -5.16
C ALA A 216 -15.04 -1.31 -5.10
N LYS A 217 -14.03 -2.19 -5.14
CA LYS A 217 -14.22 -3.64 -5.10
C LYS A 217 -14.70 -4.08 -3.73
N MET A 218 -14.08 -3.58 -2.66
CA MET A 218 -14.51 -3.89 -1.30
C MET A 218 -15.90 -3.37 -0.99
N TYR A 219 -16.28 -2.19 -1.50
CA TYR A 219 -17.67 -1.71 -1.39
C TYR A 219 -18.65 -2.63 -2.11
N SER A 220 -18.32 -3.07 -3.32
CA SER A 220 -19.11 -4.05 -4.07
C SER A 220 -19.31 -5.32 -3.25
N ASP A 221 -18.24 -5.85 -2.66
CA ASP A 221 -18.29 -7.06 -1.85
C ASP A 221 -19.17 -6.87 -0.60
N ILE A 222 -19.00 -5.75 0.11
CA ILE A 222 -19.85 -5.39 1.27
C ILE A 222 -21.34 -5.36 0.89
N LYS A 223 -21.68 -4.75 -0.26
CA LYS A 223 -23.07 -4.58 -0.71
C LYS A 223 -23.72 -5.83 -1.27
N ASN A 224 -22.93 -6.77 -1.77
CA ASN A 224 -23.42 -8.08 -2.22
C ASN A 224 -23.26 -9.16 -1.14
N GLU A 225 -22.95 -8.78 0.11
CA GLU A 225 -22.77 -9.69 1.25
C GLU A 225 -21.69 -10.75 1.05
N GLU A 226 -20.71 -10.46 0.20
CA GLU A 226 -19.55 -11.31 -0.05
C GLU A 226 -18.60 -11.29 1.16
N ASP A 227 -17.95 -12.42 1.42
CA ASP A 227 -16.91 -12.50 2.44
C ASP A 227 -15.70 -11.64 2.04
N LEU A 228 -15.37 -10.67 2.91
CA LEU A 228 -14.20 -9.83 2.71
C LEU A 228 -12.89 -10.58 2.92
N LYS A 229 -12.90 -11.77 3.54
CA LYS A 229 -11.69 -12.55 3.86
C LYS A 229 -10.69 -11.76 4.70
N ILE A 230 -11.22 -11.10 5.73
CA ILE A 230 -10.47 -10.36 6.74
C ILE A 230 -10.90 -10.89 8.10
N GLU A 231 -9.94 -11.41 8.85
CA GLU A 231 -10.16 -12.08 10.13
C GLU A 231 -9.34 -11.35 11.20
N TYR A 232 -9.97 -10.98 12.30
CA TYR A 232 -9.32 -10.47 13.49
C TYR A 232 -9.34 -11.53 14.58
N ASN A 233 -8.18 -11.87 15.12
CA ASN A 233 -8.05 -12.76 16.25
C ASN A 233 -7.74 -11.94 17.52
N SER A 234 -8.72 -11.91 18.42
CA SER A 234 -8.64 -11.13 19.65
C SER A 234 -7.68 -11.71 20.69
N SER A 235 -7.38 -13.01 20.62
CA SER A 235 -6.49 -13.68 21.59
C SER A 235 -5.02 -13.28 21.43
N ASN A 236 -4.61 -12.90 20.21
CA ASN A 236 -3.24 -12.55 19.88
C ASN A 236 -3.09 -11.18 19.19
N ASN A 237 -4.17 -10.37 19.16
CA ASN A 237 -4.19 -9.06 18.53
C ASN A 237 -3.67 -9.08 17.08
N SER A 238 -4.14 -10.06 16.30
CA SER A 238 -3.71 -10.20 14.89
C SER A 238 -4.86 -10.00 13.91
N LEU A 239 -4.57 -9.31 12.82
CA LEU A 239 -5.46 -9.10 11.69
C LEU A 239 -4.89 -9.81 10.46
N LYS A 240 -5.59 -10.81 9.95
CA LYS A 240 -5.23 -11.58 8.77
C LYS A 240 -6.03 -11.10 7.56
N ILE A 241 -5.34 -10.82 6.45
CA ILE A 241 -5.92 -10.22 5.26
C ILE A 241 -5.67 -11.12 4.04
N LEU A 242 -6.68 -11.86 3.62
CA LEU A 242 -6.59 -12.72 2.43
C LEU A 242 -7.15 -12.04 1.16
N ASN A 243 -7.83 -10.90 1.30
CA ASN A 243 -8.40 -10.17 0.17
C ASN A 243 -7.32 -9.44 -0.64
N PRO A 244 -7.13 -9.75 -1.94
CA PRO A 244 -6.13 -9.07 -2.76
C PRO A 244 -6.50 -7.61 -3.08
N TYR A 245 -7.74 -7.19 -2.79
CA TYR A 245 -8.24 -5.83 -3.00
C TYR A 245 -8.27 -4.99 -1.72
N PHE A 246 -7.60 -5.41 -0.66
CA PHE A 246 -7.46 -4.60 0.55
C PHE A 246 -6.79 -3.25 0.22
N PRO A 247 -7.17 -2.11 0.84
CA PRO A 247 -6.60 -0.82 0.50
C PRO A 247 -5.11 -0.77 0.85
N ILE A 248 -4.29 -0.44 -0.14
CA ILE A 248 -2.83 -0.44 -0.10
C ILE A 248 -2.33 0.53 0.98
N ILE A 249 -2.95 1.71 1.12
CA ILE A 249 -2.52 2.68 2.13
C ILE A 249 -2.76 2.14 3.55
N ILE A 250 -3.90 1.48 3.78
CA ILE A 250 -4.20 0.90 5.09
C ILE A 250 -3.26 -0.27 5.38
N GLU A 251 -2.99 -1.13 4.39
CA GLU A 251 -2.05 -2.25 4.52
C GLU A 251 -0.65 -1.77 4.91
N ARG A 252 -0.18 -0.69 4.29
CA ARG A 252 1.12 -0.08 4.62
C ARG A 252 1.16 0.41 6.07
N LEU A 253 0.11 1.07 6.55
CA LEU A 253 0.04 1.52 7.94
C LEU A 253 0.04 0.33 8.91
N LEU A 254 -0.65 -0.76 8.57
CA LEU A 254 -0.64 -2.00 9.34
C LEU A 254 0.74 -2.68 9.34
N ILE A 255 1.46 -2.66 8.22
CA ILE A 255 2.84 -3.15 8.14
C ILE A 255 3.73 -2.35 9.09
N ILE A 256 3.70 -1.02 9.01
CA ILE A 256 4.48 -0.14 9.90
C ILE A 256 4.15 -0.43 11.36
N ASN A 257 2.85 -0.52 11.69
CA ASN A 257 2.40 -0.85 13.05
C ASN A 257 2.96 -2.20 13.52
N THR A 258 2.90 -3.21 12.66
CA THR A 258 3.37 -4.56 12.98
C THR A 258 4.86 -4.56 13.26
N LEU A 259 5.65 -3.94 12.38
CA LEU A 259 7.11 -3.86 12.55
C LEU A 259 7.49 -3.17 13.86
N LEU A 260 6.82 -2.08 14.21
CA LEU A 260 7.11 -1.33 15.42
C LEU A 260 6.71 -2.06 16.71
N ASN A 261 5.68 -2.91 16.67
CA ASN A 261 5.18 -3.61 17.86
C ASN A 261 5.77 -5.02 18.02
N THR A 262 6.07 -5.72 16.93
CA THR A 262 6.55 -7.12 16.98
C THR A 262 8.03 -7.25 16.67
N GLY A 263 8.64 -6.23 16.05
CA GLY A 263 10.02 -6.31 15.56
C GLY A 263 10.24 -7.36 14.46
N ASN A 264 9.17 -7.91 13.87
CA ASN A 264 9.26 -9.03 12.94
C ASN A 264 8.52 -8.76 11.61
N PHE A 265 9.23 -8.98 10.50
CA PHE A 265 8.74 -8.82 9.12
C PHE A 265 8.01 -10.07 8.59
N SER A 266 8.11 -11.23 9.25
CA SER A 266 7.57 -12.51 8.76
C SER A 266 6.05 -12.55 8.60
N GLY A 267 5.31 -11.63 9.24
CA GLY A 267 3.85 -11.51 9.10
C GLY A 267 3.41 -11.04 7.70
N ILE A 268 4.28 -10.40 6.93
CA ILE A 268 3.91 -9.71 5.67
C ILE A 268 3.66 -10.69 4.53
N SER A 269 4.46 -11.77 4.43
CA SER A 269 4.27 -12.82 3.43
C SER A 269 2.96 -13.59 3.63
N ASN A 270 2.51 -13.70 4.89
CA ASN A 270 1.24 -14.32 5.28
C ASN A 270 0.09 -13.31 5.42
N ARG A 271 0.36 -12.01 5.24
CA ARG A 271 -0.58 -10.89 5.43
C ARG A 271 -1.29 -10.92 6.79
N ILE A 272 -0.50 -11.15 7.84
CA ILE A 272 -0.90 -11.13 9.24
C ILE A 272 -0.24 -9.92 9.91
N TYR A 273 -1.05 -9.04 10.48
CA TYR A 273 -0.62 -7.76 11.04
C TYR A 273 -0.99 -7.66 12.51
N PHE A 274 -0.15 -7.02 13.31
CA PHE A 274 -0.51 -6.63 14.67
C PHE A 274 -1.55 -5.51 14.63
N ALA A 275 -2.67 -5.71 15.32
CA ALA A 275 -3.75 -4.75 15.47
C ALA A 275 -4.38 -4.90 16.86
N GLU A 276 -4.41 -3.82 17.63
CA GLU A 276 -5.14 -3.82 18.89
C GLU A 276 -6.65 -3.86 18.66
N LEU A 277 -7.41 -4.15 19.72
CA LEU A 277 -8.87 -4.17 19.64
C LEU A 277 -9.45 -2.82 19.19
N SER A 278 -8.81 -1.70 19.54
CA SER A 278 -9.18 -0.36 19.09
C SER A 278 -8.97 -0.20 17.58
N THR A 279 -7.80 -0.60 17.06
CA THR A 279 -7.51 -0.65 15.62
C THR A 279 -8.54 -1.48 14.88
N TYR A 280 -8.86 -2.68 15.38
CA TYR A 280 -9.90 -3.54 14.82
C TYR A 280 -11.25 -2.81 14.75
N LYS A 281 -11.69 -2.16 15.84
CA LYS A 281 -12.98 -1.44 15.85
C LYS A 281 -13.03 -0.33 14.80
N ILE A 282 -11.93 0.41 14.62
CA ILE A 282 -11.85 1.47 13.61
C ILE A 282 -11.95 0.89 12.20
N LEU A 283 -11.17 -0.16 11.91
CA LEU A 283 -11.20 -0.84 10.61
C LEU A 283 -12.55 -1.49 10.35
N ASN A 284 -13.16 -2.10 11.37
CA ASN A 284 -14.46 -2.74 11.22
C ASN A 284 -15.55 -1.70 10.92
N ASN A 285 -15.49 -0.51 11.53
CA ASN A 285 -16.36 0.61 11.15
C ASN A 285 -16.12 1.07 9.69
N PHE A 286 -14.86 1.14 9.27
CA PHE A 286 -14.51 1.47 7.88
C PHE A 286 -15.14 0.49 6.88
N PHE A 287 -15.12 -0.80 7.18
CA PHE A 287 -15.70 -1.88 6.37
C PHE A 287 -17.15 -2.24 6.72
N SER A 288 -17.91 -1.35 7.38
CA SER A 288 -19.33 -1.56 7.70
C SER A 288 -19.63 -2.85 8.48
N ALA A 289 -18.80 -3.13 9.50
CA ALA A 289 -18.90 -4.29 10.39
C ALA A 289 -18.71 -5.67 9.72
N LYS A 290 -17.96 -5.73 8.61
CA LYS A 290 -17.73 -6.98 7.83
C LYS A 290 -16.41 -7.71 8.14
N ILE A 291 -15.58 -7.24 9.07
CA ILE A 291 -14.41 -8.00 9.53
C ILE A 291 -14.87 -9.05 10.54
N ILE A 292 -14.53 -10.31 10.28
CA ILE A 292 -14.86 -11.45 11.15
C ILE A 292 -13.95 -11.41 12.39
N ASN A 293 -14.52 -11.53 13.58
CA ASN A 293 -13.76 -11.71 14.83
C ASN A 293 -13.77 -13.20 15.19
N ILE A 294 -12.58 -13.79 15.30
CA ILE A 294 -12.34 -15.22 15.62
C ILE A 294 -11.67 -15.40 16.97
#